data_AF-A0A1V5B2P2-F1
#
_entry.id   AF-A0A1V5B2P2-F1
#
_cell.length_a   1.000
_cell.length_b   1.000
_cell.length_c   1.000
_cell.angle_alpha   90.00
_cell.angle_beta   90.00
_cell.angle_gamma   90.00
#
_symmetry.space_group_name_H-M   'P 1'
#
loop_
_entity.id
_entity.type
_entity.pdbx_description
1 polymer ?
#
loop_
_entity_poly.entity_id
_entity_poly.type
_entity_poly.pdbx_seq_one_letter_code
_entity_poly.pdbx_strand_id
1 'polypeptide(L)'
;MAELRDAEVTVVAHCLLNPFTRVKGLPQQSFRPKGPVVQLPCPEALYMGLDRWAVTKNQLEVPEFRRFCRRLITSVADLLEMLASGGALIRIVGVAHSPSCGVTTTSSGYAGGRVGEARHEHISGQGVFMEELLAELERRKVPFQASEAGAVGQ
;
A
#
# COMPACT_ATOMS: atom_id res chain seq x y z
N MET A 1 -27.46 -21.31 -1.93
CA MET A 1 -26.53 -21.70 -0.83
C MET A 1 -25.81 -23.03 -1.08
N ALA A 2 -26.25 -23.92 -1.99
CA ALA A 2 -25.51 -25.16 -2.30
C ALA A 2 -24.27 -24.95 -3.21
N GLU A 3 -24.21 -23.85 -3.96
CA GLU A 3 -23.20 -23.61 -5.01
C GLU A 3 -21.79 -23.23 -4.50
N LEU A 4 -21.67 -22.76 -3.26
CA LEU A 4 -20.38 -22.35 -2.68
C LEU A 4 -19.76 -23.41 -1.77
N ARG A 5 -20.52 -24.45 -1.42
CA ARG A 5 -20.07 -25.48 -0.48
C ARG A 5 -18.85 -26.20 -1.06
N ASP A 6 -17.75 -26.17 -0.31
CA ASP A 6 -16.45 -26.74 -0.67
C ASP A 6 -15.73 -26.06 -1.85
N ALA A 7 -16.24 -24.92 -2.35
CA ALA A 7 -15.56 -24.13 -3.35
C ALA A 7 -14.38 -23.35 -2.72
N GLU A 8 -13.16 -23.55 -3.22
CA GLU A 8 -12.00 -22.77 -2.78
C GLU A 8 -11.97 -21.40 -3.47
N VAL A 9 -11.93 -20.33 -2.68
CA VAL A 9 -11.73 -18.94 -3.15
C VAL A 9 -10.33 -18.48 -2.76
N THR A 10 -9.53 -18.10 -3.75
CA THR A 10 -8.17 -17.60 -3.52
C THR A 10 -8.18 -16.09 -3.28
N VAL A 11 -7.80 -15.65 -2.09
CA VAL A 11 -7.56 -14.25 -1.73
C VAL A 11 -6.10 -13.95 -1.94
N VAL A 12 -5.76 -12.97 -2.80
CA VAL A 12 -4.39 -12.82 -3.29
C VAL A 12 -3.86 -11.40 -3.13
N ALA A 13 -2.61 -11.27 -2.70
CA ALA A 13 -1.90 -9.99 -2.70
C ALA A 13 -1.82 -9.41 -4.12
N HIS A 14 -2.09 -8.11 -4.24
CA HIS A 14 -2.30 -7.44 -5.53
C HIS A 14 -1.21 -7.72 -6.57
N CYS A 15 0.06 -7.63 -6.18
CA CYS A 15 1.20 -7.67 -7.09
C CYS A 15 1.50 -9.06 -7.67
N LEU A 16 0.84 -10.12 -7.16
CA LEU A 16 0.90 -11.46 -7.77
C LEU A 16 0.06 -11.54 -9.06
N LEU A 17 -0.97 -10.70 -9.20
CA LEU A 17 -1.79 -10.63 -10.41
C LEU A 17 -1.51 -9.37 -11.24
N ASN A 18 -1.08 -8.28 -10.60
CA ASN A 18 -0.70 -7.04 -11.25
C ASN A 18 0.72 -6.62 -10.86
N PRO A 19 1.75 -7.12 -11.57
CA PRO A 19 3.16 -6.88 -11.23
C PRO A 19 3.56 -5.40 -11.27
N PHE A 20 2.79 -4.53 -11.94
CA PHE A 20 3.06 -3.08 -11.99
C PHE A 20 2.89 -2.38 -10.63
N THR A 21 2.29 -3.04 -9.63
CA THR A 21 2.20 -2.52 -8.25
C THR A 21 3.35 -2.97 -7.34
N ARG A 22 4.23 -3.84 -7.85
CA ARG A 22 5.45 -4.24 -7.13
C ARG A 22 6.46 -3.10 -7.18
N VAL A 23 7.27 -2.99 -6.13
CA VAL A 23 8.42 -2.08 -6.15
C VAL A 23 9.33 -2.39 -7.34
N LYS A 24 9.80 -1.33 -8.01
CA LYS A 24 10.65 -1.43 -9.21
C LYS A 24 11.97 -2.12 -8.89
N GLY A 25 12.49 -2.89 -9.85
CA GLY A 25 13.79 -3.58 -9.74
C GLY A 25 13.75 -4.94 -9.02
N LEU A 26 12.63 -5.36 -8.43
CA LEU A 26 12.47 -6.73 -7.92
C LEU A 26 11.93 -7.67 -9.01
N PRO A 27 12.35 -8.95 -9.01
CA PRO A 27 11.82 -9.93 -9.94
C PRO A 27 10.31 -10.12 -9.73
N GLN A 28 9.59 -10.30 -10.84
CA GLN A 28 8.19 -10.71 -10.81
C GLN A 28 8.07 -12.11 -10.20
N GLN A 29 7.04 -12.30 -9.38
CA GLN A 29 6.70 -13.63 -8.88
C GLN A 29 5.67 -14.26 -9.82
N SER A 30 5.96 -15.45 -10.33
CA SER A 30 4.99 -16.21 -11.10
C SER A 30 3.93 -16.78 -10.16
N PHE A 31 2.69 -16.41 -10.40
CA PHE A 31 1.54 -16.95 -9.69
C PHE A 31 0.37 -17.09 -10.64
N ARG A 32 -0.28 -18.25 -10.61
CA ARG A 32 -1.51 -18.51 -11.35
C ARG A 32 -2.54 -19.01 -10.35
N PRO A 33 -3.57 -18.20 -10.00
CA PRO A 33 -4.61 -18.66 -9.12
C PRO A 33 -5.39 -19.80 -9.80
N LYS A 34 -5.93 -20.70 -8.99
CA LYS A 34 -6.90 -21.70 -9.42
C LYS A 34 -8.26 -21.28 -8.90
N GLY A 35 -9.28 -21.37 -9.74
CA GLY A 35 -10.66 -21.04 -9.35
C GLY A 35 -10.91 -19.55 -9.15
N PRO A 36 -11.99 -19.20 -8.42
CA PRO A 36 -12.38 -17.82 -8.13
C PRO A 36 -11.35 -17.07 -7.29
N VAL A 37 -11.27 -15.75 -7.49
CA VAL A 37 -10.26 -14.90 -6.86
C VAL A 37 -10.87 -13.66 -6.23
N VAL A 38 -10.40 -13.31 -5.04
CA VAL A 38 -10.55 -11.99 -4.44
C VAL A 38 -9.16 -11.31 -4.43
N GLN A 39 -8.97 -10.28 -5.25
CA GLN A 39 -7.71 -9.54 -5.28
C GLN A 39 -7.70 -8.47 -4.19
N LEU A 40 -6.71 -8.52 -3.30
CA LEU A 40 -6.51 -7.50 -2.27
C LEU A 40 -5.98 -6.20 -2.88
N PRO A 41 -6.25 -5.04 -2.25
CA PRO A 41 -5.54 -3.80 -2.56
C PRO A 41 -4.05 -3.91 -2.20
N CYS A 42 -3.18 -3.18 -2.89
CA CYS A 42 -1.77 -3.08 -2.51
C CYS A 42 -1.58 -1.92 -1.52
N PRO A 43 -1.34 -2.18 -0.21
CA PRO A 43 -1.24 -1.09 0.76
C PRO A 43 -0.03 -0.20 0.48
N GLU A 44 1.11 -0.76 0.05
CA GLU A 44 2.32 0.02 -0.26
C GLU A 44 2.12 0.92 -1.48
N ALA A 45 1.51 0.42 -2.57
CA ALA A 45 1.27 1.23 -3.76
C ALA A 45 0.24 2.34 -3.51
N LEU A 46 -0.80 2.06 -2.72
CA LEU A 46 -1.83 3.06 -2.39
C LEU A 46 -1.36 4.08 -1.35
N TYR A 47 -0.44 3.70 -0.45
CA TYR A 47 0.07 4.59 0.59
C TYR A 47 1.29 5.40 0.16
N MET A 48 2.19 4.81 -0.63
CA MET A 48 3.48 5.41 -1.01
C MET A 48 3.61 5.70 -2.50
N GLY A 49 2.64 5.30 -3.32
CA GLY A 49 2.72 5.42 -4.78
C GLY A 49 3.55 4.32 -5.44
N LEU A 50 3.61 4.38 -6.78
CA LEU A 50 4.34 3.41 -7.62
C LEU A 50 5.84 3.73 -7.77
N ASP A 51 6.23 4.98 -7.51
CA ASP A 51 7.62 5.46 -7.58
C ASP A 51 8.38 5.33 -6.25
N ARG A 52 7.80 4.59 -5.29
CA ARG A 52 8.39 4.34 -3.97
C ARG A 52 9.67 3.52 -4.03
N TRP A 53 10.47 3.66 -2.97
CA TRP A 53 11.58 2.77 -2.66
C TRP A 53 11.11 1.50 -1.96
N ALA A 54 11.98 0.49 -1.91
CA ALA A 54 11.76 -0.67 -1.05
C ALA A 54 11.82 -0.25 0.42
N VAL A 55 10.91 -0.79 1.23
CA VAL A 55 10.80 -0.52 2.67
C VAL A 55 10.75 -1.82 3.44
N THR A 56 11.03 -1.75 4.75
CA THR A 56 10.91 -2.88 5.68
C THR A 56 9.74 -2.69 6.65
N LYS A 57 9.35 -3.77 7.34
CA LYS A 57 8.23 -3.75 8.28
C LYS A 57 8.38 -2.66 9.34
N ASN A 58 9.57 -2.49 9.92
CA ASN A 58 9.81 -1.47 10.97
C ASN A 58 9.59 -0.02 10.50
N GLN A 59 9.66 0.25 9.19
CA GLN A 59 9.37 1.57 8.62
C GLN A 59 7.87 1.78 8.37
N LEU A 60 7.13 0.70 8.11
CA LEU A 60 5.68 0.72 7.90
C LEU A 60 4.89 0.52 9.20
N GLU A 61 5.53 0.06 10.28
CA GLU A 61 4.90 -0.21 11.57
C GLU A 61 4.61 1.08 12.36
N VAL A 62 3.89 1.99 11.73
CA VAL A 62 3.45 3.27 12.31
C VAL A 62 1.93 3.30 12.46
N PRO A 63 1.38 4.06 13.43
CA PRO A 63 -0.06 4.07 13.70
C PRO A 63 -0.93 4.41 12.49
N GLU A 64 -0.53 5.37 11.66
CA GLU A 64 -1.34 5.77 10.49
C GLU A 64 -1.39 4.69 9.43
N PHE A 65 -0.26 4.04 9.10
CA PHE A 65 -0.27 2.94 8.14
C PHE A 65 -1.15 1.77 8.60
N ARG A 66 -1.15 1.45 9.90
CA ARG A 66 -2.07 0.43 10.46
C ARG A 66 -3.53 0.84 10.37
N ARG A 67 -3.87 2.12 10.55
CA ARG A 67 -5.24 2.63 10.34
C ARG A 67 -5.62 2.56 8.86
N PHE A 68 -4.71 2.97 7.98
CA PHE A 68 -4.88 2.90 6.54
C PHE A 68 -5.16 1.46 6.07
N CYS A 69 -4.34 0.48 6.47
CA CYS A 69 -4.58 -0.93 6.14
C CYS A 69 -5.94 -1.42 6.65
N ARG A 70 -6.34 -1.04 7.87
CA ARG A 70 -7.67 -1.38 8.41
C ARG A 70 -8.81 -0.83 7.54
N ARG A 71 -8.73 0.43 7.10
CA ARG A 71 -9.71 1.02 6.18
C ARG A 71 -9.79 0.27 4.84
N LEU A 72 -8.66 -0.15 4.29
CA LEU A 72 -8.61 -0.88 3.03
C LEU A 72 -9.25 -2.28 3.10
N ILE A 73 -9.14 -2.96 4.24
CA ILE A 73 -9.59 -4.35 4.36
C ILE A 73 -11.04 -4.49 4.80
N THR A 74 -11.68 -3.45 5.34
CA THR A 74 -13.03 -3.57 5.94
C THR A 74 -14.03 -4.21 4.99
N SER A 75 -14.25 -3.63 3.80
CA SER A 75 -15.21 -4.16 2.84
C SER A 75 -14.82 -5.53 2.28
N VAL A 76 -13.52 -5.81 2.19
CA VAL A 76 -13.03 -7.13 1.77
C VAL A 76 -13.31 -8.17 2.86
N ALA A 77 -13.11 -7.84 4.13
CA ALA A 77 -13.39 -8.73 5.24
C ALA A 77 -14.88 -9.09 5.30
N ASP A 78 -15.77 -8.10 5.13
CA ASP A 78 -17.22 -8.32 5.05
C ASP A 78 -17.59 -9.29 3.91
N LEU A 79 -16.96 -9.13 2.73
CA LEU A 79 -17.14 -10.04 1.60
C LEU A 79 -16.67 -11.46 1.94
N LEU A 80 -15.48 -11.61 2.53
CA LEU A 80 -14.92 -12.91 2.89
C LEU A 80 -15.78 -13.62 3.95
N GLU A 81 -16.36 -12.87 4.89
CA GLU A 81 -17.31 -13.40 5.87
C GLU A 81 -18.58 -13.94 5.22
N MET A 82 -19.16 -13.20 4.26
CA MET A 82 -20.33 -13.66 3.51
C MET A 82 -20.03 -14.91 2.68
N LEU A 83 -18.88 -14.95 2.00
CA LEU A 83 -18.44 -16.11 1.22
C LEU A 83 -18.25 -17.34 2.12
N ALA A 84 -17.57 -17.18 3.26
CA ALA A 84 -17.36 -18.25 4.23
C ALA A 84 -18.69 -18.75 4.83
N SER A 85 -19.61 -17.83 5.16
CA SER A 85 -20.96 -18.16 5.63
C SER A 85 -21.78 -18.94 4.59
N GLY A 86 -21.49 -18.73 3.30
CA GLY A 86 -22.04 -19.50 2.19
C GLY A 86 -21.41 -20.89 1.98
N GLY A 87 -20.34 -21.23 2.70
CA GLY A 87 -19.65 -22.52 2.63
C GLY A 87 -18.35 -22.54 1.80
N ALA A 88 -17.86 -21.38 1.35
CA ALA A 88 -16.60 -21.29 0.62
C ALA A 88 -15.38 -21.50 1.54
N LEU A 89 -14.35 -22.15 1.01
CA LEU A 89 -13.05 -22.31 1.66
C LEU A 89 -12.12 -21.16 1.25
N ILE A 90 -11.74 -20.31 2.19
CA ILE A 90 -10.91 -19.12 1.91
C ILE A 90 -9.42 -19.48 1.99
N ARG A 91 -8.70 -19.32 0.87
CA ARG A 91 -7.25 -19.53 0.79
C ARG A 91 -6.52 -18.21 0.56
N ILE A 92 -5.71 -17.76 1.52
CA ILE A 92 -4.97 -16.50 1.42
C ILE A 92 -3.55 -16.73 0.87
N VAL A 93 -3.17 -15.98 -0.16
CA VAL A 93 -1.84 -16.04 -0.79
C VAL A 93 -1.19 -14.65 -0.74
N GLY A 94 -0.22 -14.51 0.15
CA GLY A 94 0.63 -13.33 0.25
C GLY A 94 1.95 -13.45 -0.52
N VAL A 95 2.88 -12.55 -0.23
CA VAL A 95 4.18 -12.42 -0.91
C VAL A 95 5.29 -12.59 0.12
N ALA A 96 6.11 -13.63 -0.02
CA ALA A 96 7.23 -13.87 0.88
C ALA A 96 8.14 -12.63 0.99
N HIS A 97 8.60 -12.35 2.22
CA HIS A 97 9.47 -11.22 2.56
C HIS A 97 8.88 -9.82 2.35
N SER A 98 7.63 -9.70 1.88
CA SER A 98 6.95 -8.40 1.77
C SER A 98 6.71 -7.83 3.17
N PRO A 99 6.97 -6.52 3.38
CA PRO A 99 6.75 -5.87 4.68
C PRO A 99 5.27 -5.71 5.01
N SER A 100 4.38 -5.75 4.01
CA SER A 100 2.92 -5.64 4.21
C SER A 100 2.16 -6.94 3.92
N CYS A 101 2.56 -7.69 2.90
CA CYS A 101 1.83 -8.87 2.40
C CYS A 101 2.51 -10.20 2.74
N GLY A 102 3.55 -10.20 3.58
CA GLY A 102 4.19 -11.41 4.06
C GLY A 102 3.28 -12.19 5.02
N VAL A 103 3.03 -13.47 4.73
CA VAL A 103 2.19 -14.34 5.57
C VAL A 103 3.04 -15.05 6.63
N THR A 104 4.15 -15.66 6.22
CA THR A 104 5.05 -16.43 7.10
C THR A 104 6.38 -15.70 7.33
N THR A 105 6.83 -14.93 6.34
CA THR A 105 8.12 -14.21 6.39
C THR A 105 7.95 -12.75 6.00
N THR A 106 8.74 -11.88 6.63
CA THR A 106 8.78 -10.44 6.36
C THR A 106 10.23 -9.93 6.40
N SER A 107 10.49 -8.77 5.80
CA SER A 107 11.77 -8.05 5.91
C SER A 107 11.73 -7.00 7.02
N SER A 108 12.81 -6.87 7.81
CA SER A 108 12.97 -5.90 8.91
C SER A 108 14.45 -5.48 9.03
N GLY A 109 14.73 -4.38 9.72
CA GLY A 109 16.09 -3.98 10.11
C GLY A 109 16.70 -2.83 9.31
N TYR A 110 15.97 -2.21 8.38
CA TYR A 110 16.46 -1.01 7.71
C TYR A 110 16.38 0.19 8.67
N ALA A 111 17.52 0.79 8.99
CA ALA A 111 17.65 1.89 9.96
C ALA A 111 17.13 3.25 9.46
N GLY A 112 16.83 3.39 8.16
CA GLY A 112 16.45 4.66 7.54
C GLY A 112 17.65 5.50 7.08
N GLY A 113 17.39 6.75 6.68
CA GLY A 113 18.38 7.64 6.06
C GLY A 113 18.34 7.66 4.54
N ARG A 114 19.27 8.39 3.91
CA ARG A 114 19.37 8.44 2.43
C ARG A 114 19.88 7.10 1.92
N VAL A 115 19.20 6.53 0.91
CA VAL A 115 19.53 5.23 0.29
C VAL A 115 20.82 5.27 -0.56
N GLY A 116 21.67 6.29 -0.39
CA GLY A 116 22.77 6.66 -1.29
C GLY A 116 22.45 7.93 -2.09
N GLU A 117 23.33 8.29 -3.03
CA GLU A 117 23.08 9.40 -3.97
C GLU A 117 21.96 9.02 -4.96
N ALA A 118 20.77 9.59 -4.76
CA ALA A 118 19.70 9.56 -5.75
C ALA A 118 19.74 10.85 -6.58
N ARG A 119 19.83 10.73 -7.91
CA ARG A 119 19.69 11.88 -8.82
C ARG A 119 18.25 12.40 -8.77
N HIS A 120 18.09 13.68 -8.48
CA HIS A 120 16.82 14.41 -8.48
C HIS A 120 17.11 15.87 -8.79
N GLU A 121 16.07 16.61 -9.17
CA GLU A 121 16.13 18.03 -9.46
C GLU A 121 15.25 18.78 -8.46
N HIS A 122 15.67 20.00 -8.13
CA HIS A 122 14.83 20.93 -7.39
C HIS A 122 13.98 21.70 -8.40
N ILE A 123 12.66 21.52 -8.33
CA ILE A 123 11.70 22.19 -9.21
C ILE A 123 10.87 23.19 -8.41
N SER A 124 10.32 24.19 -9.10
CA SER A 124 9.34 25.11 -8.49
C SER A 124 8.02 24.39 -8.26
N GLY A 125 7.49 24.43 -7.03
CA GLY A 125 6.23 23.79 -6.66
C GLY A 125 6.09 23.66 -5.15
N GLN A 126 4.88 23.33 -4.69
CA GLN A 126 4.61 23.03 -3.30
C GLN A 126 4.79 21.52 -3.04
N GLY A 127 5.10 21.15 -1.80
CA GLY A 127 4.98 19.74 -1.39
C GLY A 127 3.51 19.36 -1.23
N VAL A 128 3.15 18.12 -1.60
CA VAL A 128 1.75 17.63 -1.60
C VAL A 128 0.97 17.93 -0.32
N PHE A 129 1.59 17.78 0.86
CA PHE A 129 0.89 18.10 2.11
C PHE A 129 0.58 19.59 2.26
N MET A 130 1.44 20.47 1.77
CA MET A 130 1.20 21.92 1.75
C MET A 130 0.15 22.28 0.70
N GLU A 131 0.14 21.64 -0.46
CA GLU A 131 -0.92 21.81 -1.46
C GLU A 131 -2.30 21.54 -0.83
N GLU A 132 -2.46 20.38 -0.18
CA GLU A 132 -3.71 20.01 0.48
C GLU A 132 -4.08 20.94 1.64
N LEU A 133 -3.11 21.33 2.47
CA LEU A 133 -3.35 22.24 3.59
C LEU A 133 -3.80 23.61 3.12
N LEU A 134 -3.08 24.22 2.19
CA LEU A 134 -3.37 25.57 1.71
C LEU A 134 -4.72 25.59 0.96
N ALA A 135 -4.99 24.60 0.12
CA ALA A 135 -6.28 24.45 -0.53
C ALA A 135 -7.43 24.30 0.48
N GLU A 136 -7.23 23.56 1.56
CA GLU A 136 -8.25 23.41 2.61
C GLU A 136 -8.49 24.71 3.39
N LEU A 137 -7.45 25.51 3.65
CA LEU A 137 -7.58 26.82 4.29
C LEU A 137 -8.31 27.82 3.39
N GLU A 138 -7.98 27.84 2.09
CA GLU A 138 -8.68 28.65 1.09
C GLU A 138 -10.17 28.28 1.02
N ARG A 139 -10.48 26.98 0.95
CA ARG A 139 -11.86 26.48 0.92
C ARG A 139 -12.67 26.90 2.14
N ARG A 140 -12.01 27.00 3.31
CA ARG A 140 -12.61 27.45 4.57
C ARG A 140 -12.57 28.97 4.77
N LYS A 141 -11.98 29.72 3.83
CA LYS A 141 -11.78 31.18 3.90
C LYS A 141 -11.00 31.61 5.15
N VAL A 142 -10.03 30.80 5.56
CA VAL A 142 -9.13 31.14 6.66
C VAL A 142 -8.00 32.02 6.11
N PRO A 143 -7.77 33.25 6.63
CA PRO A 143 -6.65 34.06 6.19
C PRO A 143 -5.32 33.48 6.69
N PHE A 144 -4.32 33.36 5.82
CA PHE A 144 -3.00 32.82 6.17
C PHE A 144 -1.86 33.51 5.40
N GLN A 145 -0.63 33.30 5.86
CA GLN A 145 0.61 33.60 5.14
C GLN A 145 1.50 32.35 5.18
N ALA A 146 2.21 32.07 4.09
CA ALA A 146 3.09 30.90 3.98
C ALA A 146 4.46 31.31 3.43
N SER A 147 5.52 30.74 3.98
CA SER A 147 6.91 30.97 3.57
C SER A 147 7.74 29.70 3.81
N GLU A 148 8.79 29.50 3.04
CA GLU A 148 9.73 28.40 3.21
C GLU A 148 11.01 28.86 3.92
N ALA A 149 11.52 28.05 4.85
CA ALA A 149 12.78 28.32 5.54
C ALA A 149 13.95 27.64 4.83
N GLY A 150 15.11 28.29 4.77
CA GLY A 150 16.34 27.68 4.26
C GLY A 150 16.47 27.62 2.73
N ALA A 151 15.57 28.28 1.98
CA ALA A 151 15.81 28.60 0.59
C ALA A 151 17.00 29.56 0.49
N VAL A 152 18.21 29.00 0.32
CA VAL A 152 19.39 29.75 -0.11
C VAL A 152 19.11 30.25 -1.53
N GLY A 153 19.47 31.50 -1.84
CA GLY A 153 19.13 32.26 -3.06
C GLY A 153 19.40 31.58 -4.41
N GLN A 154 19.04 32.17 -5.54
CA GLN A 154 19.82 33.31 -6.08
C GLN A 154 21.31 33.25 -5.72
#